data_AF-A0A918S2V1-F1
#
_entry.id   AF-A0A918S2V1-F1
#
_cell.length_a   1.000
_cell.length_b   1.000
_cell.length_c   1.000
_cell.angle_alpha   90.00
_cell.angle_beta   90.00
_cell.angle_gamma   90.00
#
_symmetry.space_group_name_H-M   'P 1'
#
loop_
_entity.id
_entity.type
_entity.pdbx_description
1 polymer ?
#
loop_
_entity_poly.entity_id
_entity_poly.type
_entity_poly.pdbx_seq_one_letter_code
_entity_poly.pdbx_strand_id
1 'polypeptide(L)'
;MTSYFYGTEILYLALFGRPTDPEGHSWINGVTDFWENTDAAIAITYSDEYQSLFYSTDDVDNLHRDMITKIYQNAFDRAPDAEGLNFYAGQYEEGEDMATIALNIVSGARGDDLDTLTHKVLASKAFTNALDTAVEIAAYAGDTAAEVGYAYLDPVNANNMPADGYRQKAEAAVELLVISDASYI
;
A
#
# COMPACT_ATOMS: atom_id res chain seq x y z
N MET A 1 9.47 2.63 -17.61
CA MET A 1 8.93 1.41 -18.26
C MET A 1 9.20 0.21 -17.35
N THR A 2 8.53 0.18 -16.20
CA THR A 2 8.64 -0.84 -15.14
C THR A 2 7.32 -1.02 -14.36
N SER A 3 6.29 -0.19 -14.59
CA SER A 3 5.05 -0.16 -13.78
C SER A 3 4.12 -1.36 -13.98
N TYR A 4 4.25 -2.10 -15.08
CA TYR A 4 3.40 -3.27 -15.36
C TYR A 4 3.63 -4.46 -14.41
N PHE A 5 4.82 -4.57 -13.79
CA PHE A 5 5.17 -5.71 -12.93
C PHE A 5 4.91 -5.48 -11.43
N TYR A 6 4.39 -4.31 -11.04
CA TYR A 6 4.22 -3.93 -9.63
C TYR A 6 2.79 -3.51 -9.27
N GLY A 7 1.79 -3.88 -10.07
CA GLY A 7 0.40 -3.48 -9.82
C GLY A 7 -0.07 -3.83 -8.41
N THR A 8 0.28 -5.04 -7.96
CA THR A 8 0.02 -5.55 -6.61
C THR A 8 0.63 -4.67 -5.52
N GLU A 9 1.95 -4.43 -5.59
CA GLU A 9 2.66 -3.66 -4.58
C GLU A 9 2.15 -2.22 -4.56
N ILE A 10 1.84 -1.65 -5.72
CA ILE A 10 1.31 -0.30 -5.83
C ILE A 10 -0.06 -0.19 -5.18
N LEU A 11 -0.96 -1.15 -5.41
CA LEU A 11 -2.29 -1.08 -4.84
C LEU A 11 -2.27 -1.30 -3.32
N TYR A 12 -1.54 -2.31 -2.84
CA TYR A 12 -1.39 -2.51 -1.39
C TYR A 12 -0.75 -1.31 -0.71
N LEU A 13 0.29 -0.76 -1.33
CA LEU A 13 0.91 0.47 -0.88
C LEU A 13 -0.09 1.62 -0.82
N ALA A 14 -0.82 1.90 -1.90
CA ALA A 14 -1.73 3.04 -1.98
C ALA A 14 -2.92 2.89 -1.02
N LEU A 15 -3.58 1.74 -1.02
CA LEU A 15 -4.81 1.50 -0.27
C LEU A 15 -4.57 1.26 1.22
N PHE A 16 -3.54 0.48 1.56
CA PHE A 16 -3.30 0.07 2.95
C PHE A 16 -2.14 0.84 3.56
N GLY A 17 -1.12 1.22 2.79
CA GLY A 17 0.09 1.87 3.28
C GLY A 17 1.22 0.90 3.63
N ARG A 18 1.06 -0.41 3.38
CA ARG A 18 2.00 -1.48 3.77
C ARG A 18 2.49 -2.30 2.58
N PRO A 19 3.61 -3.05 2.73
CA PRO A 19 4.00 -4.07 1.76
C PRO A 19 2.95 -5.17 1.64
N THR A 20 2.79 -5.73 0.44
CA THR A 20 1.87 -6.84 0.20
C THR A 20 2.30 -8.07 1.00
N ASP A 21 1.36 -8.71 1.68
CA ASP A 21 1.60 -10.00 2.31
C ASP A 21 1.65 -11.16 1.28
N PRO A 22 2.29 -12.29 1.61
CA PRO A 22 2.46 -13.39 0.67
C PRO A 22 1.15 -13.98 0.15
N GLU A 23 0.07 -13.96 0.94
CA GLU A 23 -1.25 -14.45 0.51
C GLU A 23 -1.89 -13.50 -0.51
N GLY A 24 -1.88 -12.19 -0.24
CA GLY A 24 -2.31 -11.15 -1.17
C GLY A 24 -1.50 -11.14 -2.46
N HIS A 25 -0.18 -11.39 -2.37
CA HIS A 25 0.70 -11.52 -3.53
C HIS A 25 0.35 -12.76 -4.37
N SER A 26 0.06 -13.90 -3.72
CA SER A 26 -0.38 -15.12 -4.41
C SER A 26 -1.74 -14.97 -5.09
N TRP A 27 -2.67 -14.21 -4.50
CA TRP A 27 -3.98 -13.94 -5.07
C TRP A 27 -3.88 -13.05 -6.33
N ILE A 28 -3.06 -12.00 -6.30
CA ILE A 28 -2.93 -11.07 -7.45
C ILE A 28 -2.02 -11.61 -8.56
N ASN A 29 -1.07 -12.50 -8.28
CA ASN A 29 -0.25 -13.12 -9.33
C ASN A 29 -1.08 -13.94 -10.37
N GLY A 30 -2.36 -14.20 -10.09
CA GLY A 30 -3.31 -14.74 -11.07
C GLY A 30 -3.98 -13.69 -11.99
N VAL A 31 -3.77 -12.40 -11.75
CA VAL A 31 -4.39 -11.28 -12.47
C VAL A 31 -3.43 -10.76 -13.54
N THR A 32 -3.71 -11.06 -14.80
CA THR A 32 -3.02 -10.46 -15.94
C THR A 32 -3.61 -9.08 -16.24
N ASP A 33 -2.77 -8.14 -16.70
CA ASP A 33 -3.20 -6.79 -17.09
C ASP A 33 -3.92 -6.02 -15.98
N PHE A 34 -3.35 -6.04 -14.76
CA PHE A 34 -3.89 -5.40 -13.56
C PHE A 34 -4.34 -3.94 -13.74
N TRP A 35 -3.64 -3.17 -14.58
CA TRP A 35 -3.99 -1.78 -14.89
C TRP A 35 -5.22 -1.64 -15.79
N GLU A 36 -5.65 -2.72 -16.43
CA GLU A 36 -6.82 -2.80 -17.31
C GLU A 36 -7.95 -3.64 -16.67
N ASN A 37 -7.62 -4.48 -15.69
CA ASN A 37 -8.54 -5.33 -14.94
C ASN A 37 -8.66 -4.87 -13.48
N THR A 38 -9.54 -3.90 -13.23
CA THR A 38 -9.76 -3.33 -11.90
C THR A 38 -10.59 -4.23 -10.99
N ASP A 39 -11.17 -5.35 -11.46
CA ASP A 39 -12.01 -6.23 -10.63
C ASP A 39 -11.24 -6.76 -9.41
N ALA A 40 -9.97 -7.09 -9.58
CA ALA A 40 -9.11 -7.50 -8.46
C ALA A 40 -8.81 -6.33 -7.52
N ALA A 41 -8.59 -5.14 -8.06
CA ALA A 41 -8.34 -3.95 -7.26
C ALA A 41 -9.57 -3.57 -6.43
N ILE A 42 -10.75 -3.67 -7.04
CA ILE A 42 -12.05 -3.45 -6.42
C ILE A 42 -12.30 -4.48 -5.30
N ALA A 43 -12.08 -5.77 -5.55
CA ALA A 43 -12.34 -6.82 -4.56
C ALA A 43 -11.53 -6.62 -3.26
N ILE A 44 -10.31 -6.09 -3.36
CA ILE A 44 -9.48 -5.75 -2.19
C ILE A 44 -10.13 -4.67 -1.32
N THR A 45 -10.80 -3.68 -1.92
CA THR A 45 -11.50 -2.65 -1.13
C THR A 45 -12.69 -3.20 -0.35
N TYR A 46 -13.17 -4.41 -0.64
CA TYR A 46 -14.23 -5.08 0.14
C TYR A 46 -13.69 -6.00 1.23
N SER A 47 -12.36 -6.10 1.41
CA SER A 47 -11.78 -6.94 2.46
C SER A 47 -12.06 -6.37 3.85
N ASP A 48 -12.21 -7.25 4.84
CA ASP A 48 -12.40 -6.85 6.24
C ASP A 48 -11.25 -5.96 6.73
N GLU A 49 -10.02 -6.21 6.25
CA GLU A 49 -8.85 -5.39 6.55
C GLU A 49 -9.02 -3.95 6.04
N TYR A 50 -9.36 -3.78 4.75
CA TYR A 50 -9.49 -2.45 4.15
C TYR A 50 -10.60 -1.65 4.82
N GLN A 51 -11.72 -2.32 5.04
CA GLN A 51 -12.87 -1.80 5.72
C GLN A 51 -12.52 -1.36 7.16
N SER A 52 -11.73 -2.15 7.88
CA SER A 52 -11.32 -1.83 9.26
C SER A 52 -10.40 -0.61 9.37
N LEU A 53 -9.62 -0.28 8.33
CA LEU A 53 -8.81 0.95 8.30
C LEU A 53 -9.66 2.24 8.39
N PHE A 54 -10.92 2.15 7.96
CA PHE A 54 -11.78 3.32 7.76
C PHE A 54 -13.05 3.30 8.62
N TYR A 55 -13.51 2.14 9.10
CA TYR A 55 -14.74 2.02 9.88
C TYR A 55 -14.68 2.54 11.33
N SER A 56 -13.56 3.09 11.78
CA SER A 56 -13.47 3.76 13.10
C SER A 56 -13.83 5.25 13.07
N THR A 57 -14.14 5.82 11.90
CA THR A 57 -14.49 7.25 11.78
C THR A 57 -15.97 7.51 12.06
N ASP A 58 -16.23 8.50 12.92
CA ASP A 58 -17.59 9.03 13.16
C ASP A 58 -18.08 9.91 12.00
N ASP A 59 -17.20 10.33 11.08
CA ASP A 59 -17.50 11.20 9.93
C ASP A 59 -17.70 10.40 8.64
N VAL A 60 -18.80 9.67 8.57
CA VAL A 60 -19.16 8.86 7.40
C VAL A 60 -19.37 9.69 6.13
N ASP A 61 -19.75 10.96 6.26
CA ASP A 61 -20.02 11.85 5.13
C ASP A 61 -18.71 12.26 4.43
N ASN A 62 -17.61 12.44 5.18
CA ASN A 62 -16.29 12.77 4.62
C ASN A 62 -15.36 11.56 4.47
N LEU A 63 -15.84 10.34 4.75
CA LEU A 63 -15.00 9.15 4.75
C LEU A 63 -14.19 8.98 3.44
N HIS A 64 -14.83 9.20 2.29
CA HIS A 64 -14.17 9.09 0.99
C HIS A 64 -13.04 10.11 0.81
N ARG A 65 -13.15 11.31 1.39
CA ARG A 65 -12.09 12.33 1.38
C ARG A 65 -10.91 11.93 2.27
N ASP A 66 -11.20 11.30 3.40
CA ASP A 66 -10.17 10.76 4.28
C ASP A 66 -9.42 9.60 3.60
N MET A 67 -10.15 8.71 2.92
CA MET A 67 -9.57 7.62 2.12
C MET A 67 -8.64 8.16 1.02
N ILE A 68 -9.08 9.16 0.25
CA ILE A 68 -8.24 9.83 -0.76
C ILE A 68 -7.01 10.46 -0.12
N THR A 69 -7.17 11.13 1.02
CA THR A 69 -6.04 11.73 1.74
C THR A 69 -5.04 10.68 2.20
N LYS A 70 -5.50 9.50 2.64
CA LYS A 70 -4.61 8.38 2.99
C LYS A 70 -3.92 7.79 1.79
N ILE A 71 -4.59 7.66 0.64
CA ILE A 71 -3.95 7.21 -0.60
C ILE A 71 -2.77 8.12 -0.96
N TYR A 72 -2.97 9.44 -0.89
CA TYR A 72 -1.90 10.42 -1.13
C TYR A 72 -0.76 10.31 -0.11
N GLN A 73 -1.07 10.18 1.18
CA GLN A 73 -0.05 10.02 2.22
C GLN A 73 0.76 8.74 2.01
N ASN A 74 0.07 7.63 1.72
CA ASN A 74 0.67 6.34 1.50
C ASN A 74 1.57 6.34 0.27
N ALA A 75 1.07 6.82 -0.87
CA ALA A 75 1.79 6.79 -2.14
C ALA A 75 2.88 7.85 -2.26
N PHE A 76 2.65 9.06 -1.74
CA PHE A 76 3.47 10.25 -2.04
C PHE A 76 4.04 10.96 -0.80
N ASP A 77 3.74 10.49 0.41
CA ASP A 77 4.19 11.10 1.67
C ASP A 77 3.75 12.57 1.83
N ARG A 78 2.55 12.88 1.34
CA ARG A 78 1.95 14.22 1.48
C ARG A 78 0.43 14.16 1.38
N ALA A 79 -0.24 15.22 1.83
CA ALA A 79 -1.65 15.44 1.56
C ALA A 79 -1.90 15.81 0.08
N PRO A 80 -3.10 15.53 -0.46
CA PRO A 80 -3.53 16.10 -1.74
C PRO A 80 -3.66 17.62 -1.61
N ASP A 81 -3.49 18.33 -2.73
CA ASP A 81 -3.96 19.71 -2.81
C ASP A 81 -5.49 19.76 -2.88
N ALA A 82 -6.06 20.95 -2.67
CA ALA A 82 -7.51 21.11 -2.61
C ALA A 82 -8.20 20.78 -3.94
N GLU A 83 -7.54 21.01 -5.08
CA GLU A 83 -8.10 20.73 -6.40
C GLU A 83 -8.16 19.23 -6.66
N GLY A 84 -7.06 18.53 -6.40
CA GLY A 84 -6.98 17.07 -6.50
C GLY A 84 -7.95 16.36 -5.56
N LEU A 85 -8.01 16.78 -4.29
CA LEU A 85 -8.96 16.19 -3.33
C LEU A 85 -10.41 16.36 -3.80
N ASN A 86 -10.78 17.55 -4.28
CA ASN A 86 -12.13 17.80 -4.77
C ASN A 86 -12.44 17.02 -6.05
N PHE A 87 -11.46 16.89 -6.95
CA PHE A 87 -11.61 16.12 -8.19
C PHE A 87 -11.89 14.65 -7.91
N TYR A 88 -11.06 13.99 -7.09
CA TYR A 88 -11.26 12.56 -6.78
C TYR A 88 -12.47 12.31 -5.89
N ALA A 89 -12.80 13.22 -4.97
CA ALA A 89 -14.03 13.14 -4.19
C ALA A 89 -15.27 13.21 -5.09
N GLY A 90 -15.28 14.11 -6.08
CA GLY A 90 -16.35 14.20 -7.06
C GLY A 90 -16.50 12.91 -7.89
N GLN A 91 -15.39 12.30 -8.32
CA GLN A 91 -15.45 11.00 -9.01
C GLN A 91 -16.05 9.90 -8.14
N TYR A 92 -15.69 9.85 -6.85
CA TYR A 92 -16.29 8.90 -5.91
C TYR A 92 -17.80 9.12 -5.76
N GLU A 93 -18.24 10.39 -5.64
CA GLU A 93 -19.65 10.77 -5.57
C GLU A 93 -20.42 10.41 -6.86
N GLU A 94 -19.75 10.43 -8.02
CA GLU A 94 -20.28 10.00 -9.32
C GLU A 94 -20.31 8.47 -9.50
N GLY A 95 -19.78 7.72 -8.54
CA GLY A 95 -19.83 6.25 -8.48
C GLY A 95 -18.55 5.54 -8.92
N GLU A 96 -17.44 6.26 -9.08
CA GLU A 96 -16.12 5.67 -9.30
C GLU A 96 -15.67 4.93 -8.02
N ASP A 97 -15.11 3.73 -8.19
CA ASP A 97 -14.65 2.96 -7.05
C ASP A 97 -13.30 3.48 -6.50
N MET A 98 -13.05 3.27 -5.21
CA MET A 98 -11.84 3.79 -4.57
C MET A 98 -10.56 3.15 -5.10
N ALA A 99 -10.61 1.92 -5.61
CA ALA A 99 -9.44 1.26 -6.17
C ALA A 99 -9.05 1.92 -7.50
N THR A 100 -10.02 2.21 -8.37
CA THR A 100 -9.81 2.94 -9.62
C THR A 100 -9.33 4.38 -9.34
N ILE A 101 -9.89 5.05 -8.33
CA ILE A 101 -9.38 6.35 -7.87
C ILE A 101 -7.91 6.24 -7.43
N ALA A 102 -7.56 5.24 -6.62
CA ALA A 102 -6.18 5.02 -6.19
C ALA A 102 -5.24 4.79 -7.39
N LEU A 103 -5.64 3.95 -8.35
CA LEU A 103 -4.89 3.68 -9.58
C LEU A 103 -4.71 4.95 -10.43
N ASN A 104 -5.73 5.79 -10.55
CA ASN A 104 -5.66 7.06 -11.26
C ASN A 104 -4.71 8.05 -10.57
N ILE A 105 -4.72 8.12 -9.23
CA ILE A 105 -3.81 8.95 -8.45
C ILE A 105 -2.36 8.54 -8.70
N VAL A 106 -2.02 7.25 -8.52
CA VAL A 106 -0.64 6.75 -8.67
C VAL A 106 -0.15 6.78 -10.12
N SER A 107 -1.05 6.60 -11.09
CA SER A 107 -0.72 6.72 -12.52
C SER A 107 -0.41 8.16 -12.94
N GLY A 108 -0.95 9.14 -12.23
CA GLY A 108 -0.68 10.56 -12.43
C GLY A 108 0.60 11.07 -11.77
N ALA A 109 1.34 10.22 -11.05
CA ALA A 109 2.54 10.61 -10.31
C ALA A 109 3.64 11.18 -11.22
N ARG A 110 4.26 12.28 -10.78
CA ARG A 110 5.33 12.99 -11.51
C ARG A 110 6.28 13.69 -10.55
N GLY A 111 7.51 13.94 -10.97
CA GLY A 111 8.53 14.57 -10.12
C GLY A 111 8.71 13.79 -8.81
N ASP A 112 8.78 14.51 -7.69
CA ASP A 112 8.96 13.92 -6.35
C ASP A 112 7.90 12.88 -5.98
N ASP A 113 6.66 12.99 -6.50
CA ASP A 113 5.63 11.98 -6.27
C ASP A 113 5.99 10.65 -6.95
N LEU A 114 6.51 10.73 -8.18
CA LEU A 114 6.92 9.53 -8.94
C LEU A 114 8.15 8.90 -8.30
N ASP A 115 9.10 9.71 -7.84
CA ASP A 115 10.30 9.22 -7.15
C ASP A 115 9.93 8.57 -5.82
N THR A 116 9.05 9.20 -5.01
CA THR A 116 8.54 8.64 -3.75
C THR A 116 7.80 7.33 -3.97
N LEU A 117 6.85 7.29 -4.92
CA LEU A 117 6.12 6.08 -5.26
C LEU A 117 7.06 4.96 -5.70
N THR A 118 8.04 5.27 -6.56
CA THR A 118 9.03 4.30 -7.04
C THR A 118 9.84 3.72 -5.88
N HIS A 119 10.32 4.56 -4.98
CA HIS A 119 11.06 4.14 -3.80
C HIS A 119 10.22 3.27 -2.86
N LYS A 120 8.99 3.67 -2.56
CA LYS A 120 8.08 2.89 -1.72
C LYS A 120 7.73 1.54 -2.35
N VAL A 121 7.52 1.47 -3.67
CA VAL A 121 7.28 0.20 -4.38
C VAL A 121 8.51 -0.72 -4.30
N LEU A 122 9.72 -0.18 -4.50
CA LEU A 122 10.95 -0.97 -4.36
C LEU A 122 11.17 -1.45 -2.92
N ALA A 123 10.84 -0.61 -1.94
CA ALA A 123 10.87 -0.96 -0.52
C ALA A 123 9.88 -2.09 -0.22
N SER A 124 8.61 -1.95 -0.64
CA SER A 124 7.58 -2.97 -0.47
C SER A 124 8.00 -4.30 -1.08
N LYS A 125 8.53 -4.27 -2.31
CA LYS A 125 9.07 -5.47 -2.96
C LYS A 125 10.20 -6.12 -2.16
N ALA A 126 11.12 -5.31 -1.62
CA ALA A 126 12.21 -5.83 -0.80
C ALA A 126 11.70 -6.49 0.47
N PHE A 127 10.67 -5.92 1.11
CA PHE A 127 10.00 -6.50 2.28
C PHE A 127 9.32 -7.83 1.94
N THR A 128 8.48 -7.85 0.90
CA THR A 128 7.79 -9.08 0.48
C THR A 128 8.77 -10.19 0.10
N ASN A 129 9.92 -9.86 -0.51
CA ASN A 129 10.97 -10.83 -0.80
C ASN A 129 11.73 -11.33 0.44
N ALA A 130 11.77 -10.56 1.53
CA ALA A 130 12.41 -10.95 2.78
C ALA A 130 11.52 -11.87 3.62
N LEU A 131 10.23 -12.01 3.29
CA LEU A 131 9.35 -13.03 3.85
C LEU A 131 9.61 -14.38 3.16
N ASP A 132 10.81 -14.94 3.34
CA ASP A 132 11.29 -16.09 2.56
C ASP A 132 11.21 -17.44 3.30
N THR A 133 10.95 -17.40 4.61
CA THR A 133 10.66 -18.60 5.41
C THR A 133 9.18 -18.73 5.77
N ALA A 134 8.75 -19.97 6.03
CA ALA A 134 7.37 -20.24 6.47
C ALA A 134 7.01 -19.54 7.80
N VAL A 135 8.01 -19.28 8.66
CA VAL A 135 7.80 -18.60 9.95
C VAL A 135 7.55 -17.11 9.73
N GLU A 136 8.35 -16.46 8.90
CA GLU A 136 8.17 -15.04 8.59
C GLU A 136 6.87 -14.77 7.83
N ILE A 137 6.53 -15.64 6.87
CA ILE A 137 5.27 -15.57 6.14
C ILE A 137 4.08 -15.67 7.12
N ALA A 138 4.13 -16.62 8.06
CA ALA A 138 3.08 -16.77 9.06
C ALA A 138 3.02 -15.59 10.05
N ALA A 139 4.16 -14.98 10.36
CA ALA A 139 4.25 -13.83 11.27
C ALA A 139 3.74 -12.52 10.65
N TYR A 140 3.70 -12.41 9.31
CA TYR A 140 3.14 -11.24 8.62
C TYR A 140 1.62 -11.36 8.38
N ALA A 141 0.85 -11.52 9.46
CA ALA A 141 -0.60 -11.68 9.40
C ALA A 141 -1.33 -10.78 10.42
N GLY A 142 -2.40 -10.11 9.97
CA GLY A 142 -3.26 -9.26 10.80
C GLY A 142 -2.72 -7.86 11.09
N ASP A 143 -3.53 -7.05 11.78
CA ASP A 143 -3.30 -5.61 11.96
C ASP A 143 -1.97 -5.29 12.68
N THR A 144 -1.62 -6.05 13.73
CA THR A 144 -0.37 -5.83 14.47
C THR A 144 0.86 -6.03 13.59
N ALA A 145 0.85 -7.03 12.71
CA ALA A 145 1.95 -7.28 11.79
C ALA A 145 2.03 -6.22 10.69
N ALA A 146 0.88 -5.69 10.25
CA ALA A 146 0.81 -4.58 9.32
C ALA A 146 1.49 -3.32 9.85
N GLU A 147 1.49 -3.07 11.16
CA GLU A 147 2.20 -1.94 11.78
C GLU A 147 3.71 -1.96 11.52
N VAL A 148 4.32 -3.14 11.44
CA VAL A 148 5.75 -3.26 11.08
C VAL A 148 5.98 -2.86 9.62
N GLY A 149 5.06 -3.21 8.73
CA GLY A 149 5.06 -2.77 7.34
C GLY A 149 4.92 -1.26 7.21
N TYR A 150 4.02 -0.65 7.98
CA TYR A 150 3.87 0.81 8.06
C TYR A 150 5.16 1.48 8.53
N ALA A 151 5.72 1.03 9.64
CA ALA A 151 6.95 1.60 10.20
C ALA A 151 8.15 1.46 9.23
N TYR A 152 8.21 0.37 8.46
CA TYR A 152 9.24 0.16 7.45
C TYR A 152 9.13 1.14 6.27
N LEU A 153 7.92 1.48 5.83
CA LEU A 153 7.67 2.37 4.70
C LEU A 153 7.59 3.86 5.07
N ASP A 154 7.25 4.19 6.32
CA ASP A 154 7.14 5.57 6.84
C ASP A 154 8.35 6.46 6.49
N PRO A 155 9.62 6.02 6.65
CA PRO A 155 10.74 6.87 6.33
C PRO A 155 11.04 6.98 4.83
N VAL A 156 10.30 6.32 3.92
CA VAL A 156 10.66 6.24 2.49
C VAL A 156 10.04 7.38 1.68
N ASN A 157 10.87 8.19 1.01
CA ASN A 157 10.44 9.31 0.17
C ASN A 157 11.41 9.59 -1.01
N ALA A 158 11.11 10.60 -1.82
CA ALA A 158 11.90 10.99 -3.00
C ALA A 158 13.39 11.22 -2.71
N ASN A 159 13.73 11.67 -1.50
CA ASN A 159 15.08 12.09 -1.14
C ASN A 159 15.88 11.01 -0.40
N ASN A 160 15.30 9.85 -0.12
CA ASN A 160 15.99 8.81 0.61
C ASN A 160 15.87 7.41 -0.01
N MET A 161 16.96 6.67 0.21
CA MET A 161 17.23 5.26 -0.12
C MET A 161 17.60 4.91 -1.58
N PRO A 162 18.89 4.61 -1.84
CA PRO A 162 19.33 3.76 -2.95
C PRO A 162 19.00 2.28 -2.70
N ALA A 163 18.89 1.50 -3.78
CA ALA A 163 18.38 0.12 -3.79
C ALA A 163 18.99 -0.86 -2.76
N ASP A 164 20.26 -0.72 -2.40
CA ASP A 164 20.93 -1.59 -1.41
C ASP A 164 20.42 -1.38 0.03
N GLY A 165 19.85 -0.21 0.33
CA GLY A 165 19.29 0.10 1.64
C GLY A 165 17.95 -0.60 1.93
N TYR A 166 17.15 -0.91 0.91
CA TYR A 166 15.82 -1.50 1.11
C TYR A 166 15.92 -2.92 1.65
N ARG A 167 16.78 -3.76 1.06
CA ARG A 167 16.93 -5.15 1.48
C ARG A 167 17.36 -5.26 2.93
N GLN A 168 18.43 -4.58 3.35
CA GLN A 168 18.90 -4.67 4.73
C GLN A 168 17.85 -4.23 5.75
N LYS A 169 17.11 -3.15 5.45
CA LYS A 169 16.03 -2.69 6.32
C LYS A 169 14.82 -3.63 6.31
N ALA A 170 14.53 -4.26 5.17
CA ALA A 170 13.47 -5.26 5.06
C ALA A 170 13.75 -6.47 5.95
N GLU A 171 14.96 -7.05 5.87
CA GLU A 171 15.37 -8.16 6.75
C GLU A 171 15.21 -7.80 8.23
N ALA A 172 15.66 -6.60 8.62
CA ALA A 172 15.54 -6.14 10.00
C ALA A 172 14.08 -5.95 10.44
N ALA A 173 13.20 -5.50 9.53
CA ALA A 173 11.78 -5.36 9.82
C ALA A 173 11.06 -6.72 9.90
N VAL A 174 11.40 -7.65 9.02
CA VAL A 174 10.85 -9.02 9.03
C VAL A 174 11.27 -9.77 10.30
N GLU A 175 12.50 -9.61 10.77
CA GLU A 175 12.95 -10.19 12.05
C GLU A 175 12.10 -9.68 13.24
N LEU A 176 11.66 -8.41 13.22
CA LEU A 176 10.78 -7.88 14.28
C LEU A 176 9.42 -8.58 14.33
N LEU A 177 8.87 -9.00 13.17
CA LEU A 177 7.62 -9.77 13.12
C LEU A 177 7.77 -11.05 13.95
N VAL A 178 8.84 -11.81 13.70
CA VAL A 178 9.08 -13.11 14.35
C VAL A 178 9.34 -12.95 15.86
N ILE A 179 10.08 -11.92 16.27
CA ILE A 179 10.33 -11.64 17.70
C ILE A 179 9.04 -11.25 18.43
N SER A 180 8.18 -10.46 17.80
CA SER A 180 6.93 -9.99 18.40
C SER A 180 5.94 -11.15 18.63
N ASP A 181 5.91 -12.13 17.73
CA ASP A 181 5.05 -13.32 17.84
C ASP A 181 5.56 -14.32 18.90
N ALA A 182 6.89 -14.50 18.99
CA ALA A 182 7.52 -15.38 19.99
C ALA A 182 7.37 -14.90 21.44
N SER A 183 6.98 -13.64 21.65
CA SER A 183 6.78 -13.05 22.99
C SER A 183 5.42 -13.42 23.61
N TYR A 184 4.57 -14.15 22.89
CA TYR A 184 3.21 -14.53 23.30
C TYR A 184 3.05 -16.01 23.68
N ILE A 185 4.16 -16.76 23.79
CA ILE A 185 4.21 -18.20 24.14
C ILE A 185 4.70 -18.44 25.58
#